data_AF-A0A1F9ZYY6-F1
#
_entry.id   AF-A0A1F9ZYY6-F1
#
_cell.length_a   1.000
_cell.length_b   1.000
_cell.length_c   1.000
_cell.angle_alpha   90.00
_cell.angle_beta   90.00
_cell.angle_gamma   90.00
#
_symmetry.space_group_name_H-M   'P 1'
#
loop_
_entity.id
_entity.type
_entity.pdbx_description
1 polymer ?
#
loop_
_entity_poly.entity_id
_entity_poly.type
_entity_poly.pdbx_seq_one_letter_code
_entity_poly.pdbx_strand_id
1 'polypeptide(L)'
;MGSNLPLESRVARLTVASLRNLCEAQKVPGASSLLKEELITFCMKNIDRKELEGFCSAQEDIYFVENMAKAIKWAASSKIVRLDPKSDYTLVNGVFTLRRSDGYEEYNIRFVNQTTDDIATSCECVDFREKGYFCGHQMSVLIRCFSLGLFSLDQWTGPMTPEGEDLVLAGVFRKRRR
;
A
#
# COMPACT_ATOMS: atom_id res chain seq x y z
N MET A 1 5.66 -6.39 -5.09
CA MET A 1 6.02 -6.42 -3.66
C MET A 1 4.95 -7.18 -2.87
N GLY A 2 5.33 -7.92 -1.84
CA GLY A 2 4.51 -8.94 -1.14
C GLY A 2 5.13 -10.35 -1.14
N SER A 3 6.25 -10.52 -1.83
CA SER A 3 6.83 -11.81 -2.23
C SER A 3 7.38 -12.70 -1.11
N ASN A 4 7.47 -12.22 0.13
CA ASN A 4 8.02 -13.02 1.25
C ASN A 4 6.96 -13.52 2.23
N LEU A 5 5.69 -13.13 2.08
CA LEU A 5 4.64 -13.61 2.96
C LEU A 5 4.10 -14.96 2.48
N PRO A 6 3.81 -15.89 3.40
CA PRO A 6 3.17 -17.15 3.06
C PRO A 6 1.88 -16.91 2.26
N LEU A 7 1.64 -17.73 1.24
CA LEU A 7 0.47 -17.62 0.37
C LEU A 7 -0.83 -17.59 1.16
N GLU A 8 -0.95 -18.43 2.19
CA GLU A 8 -2.11 -18.47 3.07
C GLU A 8 -2.40 -17.10 3.71
N SER A 9 -1.36 -16.42 4.20
CA SER A 9 -1.49 -15.07 4.76
C SER A 9 -1.91 -14.04 3.71
N ARG A 10 -1.43 -14.18 2.47
CA ARG A 10 -1.83 -13.31 1.35
C ARG A 10 -3.30 -13.53 0.96
N VAL A 11 -3.74 -14.79 0.89
CA VAL A 11 -5.13 -15.17 0.61
C VAL A 11 -6.06 -14.71 1.74
N ALA A 12 -5.62 -14.81 3.00
CA ALA A 12 -6.39 -14.36 4.15
C ALA A 12 -6.74 -12.86 4.09
N ARG A 13 -5.89 -12.04 3.48
CA ARG A 13 -6.10 -10.58 3.33
C ARG A 13 -7.11 -10.19 2.26
N LEU A 14 -7.45 -11.11 1.35
CA LEU A 14 -8.44 -10.85 0.31
C LEU A 14 -9.83 -10.66 0.90
N THR A 15 -10.71 -9.89 0.27
CA THR A 15 -12.10 -9.80 0.75
C THR A 15 -12.87 -11.09 0.47
N VAL A 16 -13.97 -11.33 1.19
CA VAL A 16 -14.89 -12.44 0.87
C VAL A 16 -15.36 -12.36 -0.58
N ALA A 17 -15.66 -11.15 -1.07
CA ALA A 17 -16.07 -10.93 -2.45
C ALA A 17 -14.94 -11.32 -3.44
N SER A 18 -13.70 -10.87 -3.20
CA SER A 18 -12.55 -11.23 -4.04
C SER A 18 -12.33 -12.74 -4.11
N LEU A 19 -12.44 -13.44 -2.97
CA LEU A 19 -12.29 -14.90 -2.91
C LEU A 19 -13.40 -15.62 -3.67
N ARG A 20 -14.66 -15.17 -3.54
CA ARG A 20 -15.79 -15.76 -4.29
C ARG A 20 -15.64 -15.54 -5.79
N ASN A 21 -15.27 -14.33 -6.21
CA ASN A 21 -15.01 -14.02 -7.61
C ASN A 21 -13.89 -14.91 -8.18
N LEU A 22 -12.85 -15.19 -7.39
CA LEU A 22 -11.80 -16.12 -7.79
C LEU A 22 -12.35 -17.54 -7.96
N CYS A 23 -13.14 -18.06 -7.02
CA CYS A 23 -13.78 -19.38 -7.16
C CYS A 23 -14.65 -19.46 -8.42
N GLU A 24 -15.44 -18.42 -8.70
CA GLU A 24 -16.29 -18.36 -9.90
C GLU A 24 -15.45 -18.34 -11.19
N ALA A 25 -14.39 -17.53 -11.24
CA ALA A 25 -13.48 -17.45 -12.38
C ALA A 25 -12.78 -18.79 -12.66
N GLN A 26 -12.40 -19.50 -11.59
CA GLN A 26 -11.78 -20.83 -11.65
C GLN A 26 -12.80 -21.98 -11.78
N LYS A 27 -14.10 -21.65 -11.88
CA LYS A 27 -15.21 -22.61 -12.00
C LYS A 27 -15.24 -23.66 -10.87
N VAL A 28 -14.89 -23.25 -9.65
CA VAL A 28 -14.91 -24.09 -8.45
C VAL A 28 -16.25 -23.92 -7.72
N PRO A 29 -17.15 -24.92 -7.73
CA PRO A 29 -18.46 -24.82 -7.10
C PRO A 29 -18.38 -24.97 -5.58
N GLY A 30 -19.36 -24.41 -4.85
CA GLY A 30 -19.53 -24.61 -3.40
C GLY A 30 -18.99 -23.50 -2.49
N ALA A 31 -18.48 -22.41 -3.05
CA ALA A 31 -17.89 -21.29 -2.30
C ALA A 31 -18.91 -20.25 -1.76
N SER A 32 -20.16 -20.26 -2.25
CA SER A 32 -21.11 -19.16 -2.04
C SER A 32 -21.61 -19.00 -0.61
N SER A 33 -21.77 -20.10 0.13
CA SER A 33 -22.27 -20.10 1.51
C SER A 33 -21.16 -20.09 2.57
N LEU A 34 -19.90 -20.19 2.17
CA LEU A 34 -18.78 -20.29 3.10
C LEU A 34 -18.49 -18.94 3.78
N LEU A 35 -18.14 -19.02 5.07
CA LEU A 35 -17.60 -17.90 5.84
C LEU A 35 -16.13 -17.66 5.48
N LYS A 36 -15.57 -16.52 5.90
CA LYS A 36 -14.23 -16.06 5.48
C LYS A 36 -13.14 -17.11 5.71
N GLU A 37 -13.04 -17.69 6.91
CA GLU A 37 -12.03 -18.70 7.24
C GLU A 37 -12.20 -20.01 6.45
N GLU A 38 -13.45 -20.46 6.31
CA GLU A 38 -13.80 -21.64 5.52
C GLU A 38 -13.49 -21.42 4.04
N LEU A 39 -13.75 -20.22 3.54
CA LEU A 39 -13.50 -19.82 2.16
C LEU A 39 -12.00 -19.73 1.87
N ILE A 40 -11.19 -19.23 2.81
CA ILE A 40 -9.72 -19.26 2.69
C ILE A 40 -9.25 -20.71 2.56
N THR A 41 -9.66 -21.56 3.50
CA THR A 41 -9.29 -22.99 3.49
C THR A 41 -9.75 -23.67 2.20
N PHE A 42 -10.96 -23.35 1.74
CA PHE A 42 -11.53 -23.89 0.51
C PHE A 42 -10.74 -23.46 -0.73
N CYS A 43 -10.39 -22.18 -0.85
CA CYS A 43 -9.55 -21.69 -1.94
C CYS A 43 -8.18 -22.37 -1.95
N MET A 44 -7.52 -22.45 -0.78
CA MET A 44 -6.20 -23.07 -0.63
C MET A 44 -6.17 -24.56 -1.01
N LYS A 45 -7.30 -25.26 -0.86
CA LYS A 45 -7.42 -26.68 -1.19
C LYS A 45 -7.82 -26.95 -2.64
N ASN A 46 -8.65 -26.08 -3.23
CA ASN A 46 -9.33 -26.37 -4.50
C ASN A 46 -8.84 -25.53 -5.68
N ILE A 47 -7.99 -24.52 -5.46
CA ILE A 47 -7.43 -23.68 -6.52
C ILE A 47 -5.94 -23.94 -6.62
N ASP A 48 -5.43 -24.01 -7.85
CA ASP A 48 -4.00 -24.21 -8.09
C ASP A 48 -3.18 -23.09 -7.44
N ARG A 49 -2.04 -23.47 -6.88
CA ARG A 49 -1.15 -22.56 -6.16
C ARG A 49 -0.73 -21.37 -7.03
N LYS A 50 -0.41 -21.60 -8.31
CA LYS A 50 0.05 -20.56 -9.23
C LYS A 50 -1.07 -19.55 -9.52
N GLU A 51 -2.30 -20.03 -9.64
CA GLU A 51 -3.48 -19.18 -9.84
C GLU A 51 -3.76 -18.30 -8.62
N LEU A 52 -3.65 -18.87 -7.41
CA LEU A 52 -3.76 -18.11 -6.16
C LEU A 52 -2.66 -17.05 -6.03
N GLU A 53 -1.41 -17.43 -6.30
CA GLU A 53 -0.28 -16.50 -6.26
C GLU A 53 -0.44 -15.35 -7.26
N GLY A 54 -0.87 -15.66 -8.49
CA GLY A 54 -1.14 -14.67 -9.53
C GLY A 54 -2.29 -13.74 -9.17
N PHE A 55 -3.39 -14.28 -8.63
CA PHE A 55 -4.53 -13.47 -8.19
C PHE A 55 -4.16 -12.55 -7.02
N CYS A 56 -3.46 -13.07 -6.00
CA CYS A 56 -2.97 -12.24 -4.90
C CYS A 56 -2.08 -11.11 -5.40
N SER A 57 -1.14 -11.39 -6.30
CA SER A 57 -0.27 -10.36 -6.88
C SER A 57 -1.07 -9.28 -7.61
N ALA A 58 -2.04 -9.66 -8.45
CA ALA A 58 -2.89 -8.69 -9.13
C ALA A 58 -3.72 -7.83 -8.16
N GLN A 59 -4.25 -8.41 -7.09
CA GLN A 59 -5.00 -7.66 -6.07
C GLN A 59 -4.10 -6.71 -5.27
N GLU A 60 -2.87 -7.12 -4.98
CA GLU A 60 -1.86 -6.28 -4.31
C GLU A 60 -1.47 -5.09 -5.17
N ASP A 61 -1.28 -5.30 -6.47
CA ASP A 61 -0.96 -4.23 -7.43
C ASP A 61 -2.11 -3.23 -7.54
N ILE A 62 -3.37 -3.70 -7.66
CA ILE A 62 -4.55 -2.83 -7.64
C ILE A 62 -4.62 -2.00 -6.36
N TYR A 63 -4.46 -2.66 -5.20
CA TYR A 63 -4.45 -1.97 -3.91
C TYR A 63 -3.34 -0.91 -3.83
N PHE A 64 -2.14 -1.22 -4.34
CA PHE A 64 -1.02 -0.30 -4.37
C PHE A 64 -1.33 0.94 -5.23
N VAL A 65 -1.80 0.73 -6.46
CA VAL A 65 -2.12 1.80 -7.42
C VAL A 65 -3.24 2.71 -6.89
N GLU A 66 -4.30 2.14 -6.34
CA GLU A 66 -5.40 2.91 -5.76
C GLU A 66 -4.96 3.78 -4.58
N ASN A 67 -4.14 3.24 -3.68
CA ASN A 67 -3.61 4.00 -2.55
C ASN A 67 -2.61 5.06 -3.01
N MET A 68 -1.80 4.78 -4.02
CA MET A 68 -0.87 5.76 -4.59
C MET A 68 -1.63 6.96 -5.18
N ALA A 69 -2.70 6.71 -5.94
CA ALA A 69 -3.53 7.77 -6.51
C ALA A 69 -4.18 8.65 -5.42
N LYS A 70 -4.64 8.04 -4.31
CA LYS A 70 -5.16 8.78 -3.13
C LYS A 70 -4.05 9.58 -2.46
N ALA A 71 -2.88 8.97 -2.26
CA ALA A 71 -1.73 9.57 -1.62
C ALA A 71 -1.24 10.82 -2.34
N ILE A 72 -1.21 10.82 -3.67
CA ILE A 72 -0.85 12.00 -4.47
C ILE A 72 -1.77 13.19 -4.19
N LYS A 73 -3.09 12.93 -4.03
CA LYS A 73 -4.05 13.99 -3.71
C LYS A 73 -3.86 14.50 -2.28
N TRP A 74 -3.67 13.61 -1.31
CA TRP A 74 -3.51 13.97 0.10
C TRP A 74 -2.21 14.70 0.39
N ALA A 75 -1.10 14.27 -0.22
CA ALA A 75 0.22 14.88 -0.08
C ALA A 75 0.28 16.34 -0.52
N ALA A 76 -0.64 16.81 -1.36
CA ALA A 76 -0.70 18.21 -1.77
C ALA A 76 -1.08 19.16 -0.61
N SER A 77 -1.84 18.67 0.39
CA SER A 77 -2.37 19.48 1.48
C SER A 77 -1.48 19.43 2.73
N SER A 78 -0.97 20.58 3.17
CA SER A 78 -0.20 20.70 4.43
C SER A 78 -1.05 20.49 5.70
N LYS A 79 -2.38 20.53 5.58
CA LYS A 79 -3.31 20.19 6.67
C LYS A 79 -3.48 18.68 6.85
N ILE A 80 -3.13 17.90 5.81
CA ILE A 80 -3.25 16.44 5.81
C ILE A 80 -1.89 15.82 6.05
N VAL A 81 -0.84 16.32 5.40
CA VAL A 81 0.52 15.80 5.57
C VAL A 81 1.45 16.91 6.03
N ARG A 82 2.01 16.74 7.22
CA ARG A 82 3.01 17.64 7.78
C ARG A 82 4.30 16.87 8.06
N LEU A 83 5.38 17.24 7.37
CA LEU A 83 6.71 16.70 7.66
C LEU A 83 7.36 17.49 8.80
N ASP A 84 8.16 16.81 9.62
CA ASP A 84 9.07 17.47 10.57
C ASP A 84 10.04 18.35 9.78
N PRO A 85 10.23 19.64 10.14
CA PRO A 85 11.19 20.53 9.46
C PRO A 85 12.63 20.03 9.50
N LYS A 86 12.96 19.09 10.41
CA LYS A 86 14.28 18.44 10.48
C LYS A 86 14.39 17.17 9.63
N SER A 87 13.35 16.82 8.89
CA SER A 87 13.40 15.67 7.97
C SER A 87 14.47 15.88 6.91
N ASP A 88 15.22 14.83 6.62
CA ASP A 88 16.26 14.82 5.60
C ASP A 88 16.19 13.54 4.75
N TYR A 89 17.23 13.28 3.97
CA TYR A 89 17.32 12.11 3.09
C TYR A 89 17.60 10.79 3.83
N THR A 90 17.90 10.84 5.14
CA THR A 90 18.18 9.66 5.98
C THR A 90 16.99 9.29 6.84
N LEU A 91 16.30 10.30 7.36
CA LEU A 91 15.20 10.13 8.30
C LEU A 91 14.10 11.15 7.99
N VAL A 92 12.92 10.65 7.68
CA VAL A 92 11.71 11.46 7.58
C VAL A 92 10.77 11.09 8.70
N ASN A 93 10.33 12.10 9.45
CA ASN A 93 9.19 11.99 10.34
C ASN A 93 8.05 12.84 9.77
N GLY A 94 6.85 12.28 9.74
CA GLY A 94 5.67 12.96 9.26
C GLY A 94 4.46 12.63 10.11
N VAL A 95 3.55 13.61 10.21
CA VAL A 95 2.22 13.44 10.77
C VAL A 95 1.23 13.45 9.63
N PHE A 96 0.41 12.41 9.57
CA PHE A 96 -0.75 12.34 8.68
C PHE A 96 -2.01 12.59 9.49
N THR A 97 -2.85 13.52 9.05
CA THR A 97 -4.09 13.91 9.71
C THR A 97 -5.28 13.66 8.77
N LEU A 98 -6.26 12.86 9.22
CA LEU A 98 -7.49 12.56 8.47
C LEU A 98 -8.71 13.05 9.23
N ARG A 99 -9.60 13.77 8.55
CA ARG A 99 -10.92 14.10 9.12
C ARG A 99 -11.87 12.91 8.96
N ARG A 100 -12.42 12.43 10.07
CA ARG A 100 -13.51 11.45 10.16
C ARG A 100 -14.77 12.07 10.76
N SER A 101 -15.85 11.30 10.81
CA SER A 101 -17.14 11.73 11.36
C SER A 101 -17.10 11.96 12.88
N ASP A 102 -16.22 11.26 13.57
CA ASP A 102 -15.99 11.29 15.02
C ASP A 102 -14.84 12.21 15.46
N GLY A 103 -14.13 12.84 14.52
CA GLY A 103 -13.04 13.76 14.83
C GLY A 103 -11.92 13.74 13.80
N TYR A 104 -10.72 14.13 14.23
CA TYR A 104 -9.50 13.95 13.45
C TYR A 104 -8.73 12.75 13.98
N GLU A 105 -8.26 11.88 13.08
CA GLU A 105 -7.27 10.88 13.39
C GLU A 105 -5.89 11.36 12.96
N GLU A 106 -4.90 11.14 13.82
CA GLU A 106 -3.50 11.46 13.54
C GLU A 106 -2.66 10.19 13.58
N TYR A 107 -1.76 10.07 12.61
CA TYR A 107 -0.84 8.94 12.49
C TYR A 107 0.58 9.46 12.35
N ASN A 108 1.45 8.96 13.21
CA ASN A 108 2.88 9.20 13.06
C ASN A 108 3.46 8.23 12.04
N ILE A 109 4.26 8.76 11.14
CA ILE A 109 4.94 8.00 10.10
C ILE A 109 6.42 8.31 10.17
N ARG A 110 7.23 7.25 10.17
CA ARG A 110 8.68 7.35 10.05
C ARG A 110 9.13 6.60 8.81
N PHE A 111 10.05 7.20 8.08
CA PHE A 111 10.89 6.53 7.08
C PHE A 111 12.33 6.62 7.54
N VAL A 112 13.00 5.47 7.64
CA VAL A 112 14.42 5.37 7.95
C VAL A 112 15.10 4.74 6.75
N ASN A 113 16.02 5.47 6.14
CA ASN A 113 16.94 4.95 5.16
C ASN A 113 18.12 4.33 5.93
N GLN A 114 18.15 3.00 6.02
CA GLN A 114 19.17 2.27 6.79
C GLN A 114 20.45 2.02 5.97
N THR A 115 20.29 1.90 4.66
CA THR A 115 21.31 1.84 3.61
C THR A 115 20.68 2.33 2.31
N THR A 116 21.47 2.65 1.27
CA THR A 116 20.94 3.03 -0.05
C THR A 116 19.94 2.04 -0.66
N ASP A 117 19.86 0.82 -0.12
CA ASP A 117 18.99 -0.26 -0.61
C ASP A 117 17.82 -0.59 0.32
N ASP A 118 17.90 -0.32 1.63
CA ASP A 118 16.87 -0.70 2.61
C ASP A 118 16.17 0.50 3.25
N ILE A 119 14.87 0.63 2.96
CA ILE A 119 13.98 1.62 3.55
C ILE A 119 13.00 0.94 4.50
N ALA A 120 13.14 1.24 5.79
CA ALA A 120 12.19 0.85 6.81
C ALA A 120 11.14 1.95 7.01
N THR A 121 9.87 1.57 7.11
CA THR A 121 8.81 2.51 7.49
C THR A 121 7.95 1.95 8.62
N SER A 122 7.51 2.84 9.50
CA SER A 122 6.50 2.54 10.50
C SER A 122 5.33 3.51 10.37
N CYS A 123 4.12 3.00 10.60
CA CYS A 123 2.92 3.78 10.74
C CYS A 123 1.99 3.13 11.77
N GLU A 124 1.32 3.96 12.56
CA GLU A 124 0.37 3.52 13.58
C GLU A 124 -1.00 3.14 12.99
N CYS A 125 -1.16 3.20 11.67
CA CYS A 125 -2.39 2.81 10.97
C CYS A 125 -2.65 1.30 11.10
N VAL A 126 -3.90 0.92 11.39
CA VAL A 126 -4.35 -0.47 11.48
C VAL A 126 -4.09 -1.22 10.16
N ASP A 127 -4.38 -0.56 9.04
CA ASP A 127 -4.24 -1.13 7.69
C ASP A 127 -2.80 -1.59 7.39
N PHE A 128 -1.76 -0.82 7.77
CA PHE A 128 -0.37 -1.24 7.63
C PHE A 128 -0.06 -2.47 8.49
N ARG A 129 -0.51 -2.50 9.75
CA ARG A 129 -0.24 -3.63 10.66
C ARG A 129 -0.87 -4.93 10.16
N GLU A 130 -2.11 -4.86 9.70
CA GLU A 130 -2.86 -6.04 9.25
C GLU A 130 -2.38 -6.54 7.89
N LYS A 131 -2.12 -5.61 6.96
CA LYS A 131 -1.75 -5.96 5.60
C LYS A 131 -0.25 -6.02 5.34
N GLY A 132 0.60 -5.55 6.24
CA GLY A 132 2.06 -5.51 6.02
C GLY A 132 2.47 -4.82 4.72
N TYR A 133 1.62 -3.95 4.18
CA TYR A 133 1.84 -3.15 2.97
C TYR A 133 1.82 -1.68 3.37
N PHE A 134 2.49 -0.86 2.57
CA PHE A 134 2.43 0.59 2.73
C PHE A 134 0.96 1.03 2.75
N CYS A 135 0.48 1.56 3.87
CA CYS A 135 -0.87 2.12 3.92
C CYS A 135 -0.88 3.47 3.18
N GLY A 136 -2.07 3.93 2.79
CA GLY A 136 -2.21 5.21 2.09
C GLY A 136 -1.58 6.41 2.82
N HIS A 137 -1.48 6.36 4.16
CA HIS A 137 -0.81 7.38 4.95
C HIS A 137 0.70 7.40 4.70
N GLN A 138 1.36 6.23 4.77
CA GLN A 138 2.79 6.10 4.46
C GLN A 138 3.10 6.57 3.05
N MET A 139 2.29 6.14 2.08
CA MET A 139 2.41 6.60 0.70
C MET A 139 2.27 8.12 0.58
N SER A 140 1.34 8.74 1.31
CA SER A 140 1.15 10.20 1.27
C SER A 140 2.35 10.97 1.79
N VAL A 141 2.97 10.49 2.88
CA VAL A 141 4.21 11.07 3.42
C VAL A 141 5.34 10.87 2.42
N LEU A 142 5.48 9.69 1.82
CA LEU A 142 6.48 9.44 0.77
C LEU A 142 6.32 10.39 -0.42
N ILE A 143 5.10 10.55 -0.93
CA ILE A 143 4.83 11.49 -2.03
C ILE A 143 5.17 12.94 -1.63
N ARG A 144 4.89 13.32 -0.38
CA ARG A 144 5.28 14.65 0.12
C ARG A 144 6.80 14.80 0.08
N CYS A 145 7.56 13.78 0.47
CA CYS A 145 9.03 13.79 0.40
C CYS A 145 9.53 13.96 -1.04
N PHE A 146 8.97 13.22 -2.00
CA PHE A 146 9.28 13.41 -3.42
C PHE A 146 8.97 14.84 -3.89
N SER A 147 7.81 15.38 -3.50
CA SER A 147 7.38 16.73 -3.90
C SER A 147 8.28 17.84 -3.35
N LEU A 148 8.87 17.63 -2.16
CA LEU A 148 9.80 18.55 -1.52
C LEU A 148 11.26 18.28 -1.88
N GLY A 149 11.54 17.18 -2.60
CA GLY A 149 12.89 16.82 -3.06
C GLY A 149 13.77 16.28 -1.92
N LEU A 150 13.16 15.75 -0.86
CA LEU A 150 13.87 15.07 0.21
C LEU A 150 14.34 13.68 -0.24
N PHE A 151 13.56 13.04 -1.12
CA PHE A 151 13.93 11.82 -1.84
C PHE A 151 13.75 12.05 -3.33
N SER A 152 14.58 11.41 -4.13
CA SER A 152 14.35 11.27 -5.57
C SER A 152 13.80 9.88 -5.88
N LEU A 153 13.01 9.77 -6.95
CA LEU A 153 12.33 8.53 -7.29
C LEU A 153 13.32 7.44 -7.75
N ASP A 154 14.41 7.85 -8.40
CA ASP A 154 15.52 6.98 -8.80
C ASP A 154 16.34 6.44 -7.61
N GLN A 155 16.21 7.05 -6.43
CA GLN A 155 16.80 6.57 -5.17
C GLN A 155 15.81 5.75 -4.34
N TRP A 156 14.56 5.61 -4.78
CA TRP A 156 13.55 4.86 -4.05
C TRP A 156 13.70 3.36 -4.30
N THR A 157 14.09 2.63 -3.26
CA THR A 157 14.25 1.16 -3.32
C THR A 157 13.11 0.40 -2.64
N GLY A 158 12.17 1.12 -2.00
CA GLY A 158 11.00 0.53 -1.36
C GLY A 158 9.91 0.12 -2.37
N PRO A 159 8.73 -0.30 -1.87
CA PRO A 159 7.63 -0.75 -2.72
C PRO A 159 7.22 0.23 -3.83
N MET A 160 7.20 -0.23 -5.08
CA MET A 160 6.75 0.50 -6.27
C MET A 160 6.28 -0.47 -7.35
N THR A 161 5.11 -0.22 -7.95
CA THR A 161 4.66 -0.87 -9.19
C THR A 161 4.93 0.05 -10.39
N PRO A 162 5.09 -0.48 -11.62
CA PRO A 162 5.27 0.36 -12.81
C PRO A 162 4.18 1.43 -12.96
N GLU A 163 2.92 1.06 -12.77
CA GLU A 163 1.78 1.99 -12.86
C GLU A 163 1.79 3.01 -11.72
N GLY A 164 2.25 2.62 -10.53
CA GLY A 164 2.46 3.52 -9.41
C GLY A 164 3.54 4.55 -9.71
N GLU A 165 4.65 4.12 -10.31
CA GLU A 165 5.75 5.00 -10.73
C GLU A 165 5.27 6.05 -11.74
N ASP A 166 4.52 5.61 -12.76
CA ASP A 166 3.91 6.49 -13.76
C ASP A 166 3.02 7.56 -13.12
N LEU A 167 2.20 7.18 -12.12
CA LEU A 167 1.38 8.11 -11.36
C LEU A 167 2.22 9.15 -10.61
N VAL A 168 3.33 8.74 -10.00
CA VAL A 168 4.25 9.67 -9.30
C VAL A 168 4.91 10.63 -10.30
N LEU A 169 5.44 10.11 -11.40
CA LEU A 169 6.08 10.92 -12.44
C LEU A 169 5.10 11.97 -13.01
N ALA A 170 3.87 11.56 -13.32
CA ALA A 170 2.84 12.43 -13.86
C ALA A 170 2.28 13.43 -12.83
N GLY A 171 2.06 13.00 -11.59
CA GLY A 171 1.37 13.76 -10.55
C GLY A 171 2.26 14.69 -9.72
N VAL A 172 3.53 14.32 -9.55
CA VAL A 172 4.48 15.00 -8.66
C VAL A 172 5.53 15.75 -9.47
N PHE A 173 6.26 15.05 -10.35
CA PHE A 173 7.42 15.62 -11.04
C PHE A 173 7.06 16.46 -12.26
N ARG A 174 5.97 16.13 -12.97
CA ARG A 174 5.49 16.96 -14.09
C ARG A 174 5.04 18.36 -13.64
N LYS A 175 4.53 18.49 -12.40
CA LYS A 175 4.15 19.79 -11.80
C LYS A 175 5.34 20.65 -11.38
N ARG A 176 6.53 20.08 -11.17
CA ARG A 176 7.76 20.84 -10.85
C ARG A 176 8.41 21.53 -12.05
N ARG A 177 8.09 21.11 -13.28
CA ARG A 177 8.64 21.67 -14.52
C ARG A 177 7.85 22.86 -15.08
N ARG A 178 6.77 23.28 -14.42
CA ARG A 178 5.99 24.49 -14.73
C ARG A 178 6.14 25.47 -13.58
#